data_AF-A0A9E5VMY1-F1
#
_entry.id   AF-A0A9E5VMY1-F1
#
_cell.length_a   1.000
_cell.length_b   1.000
_cell.length_c   1.000
_cell.angle_alpha   90.00
_cell.angle_beta   90.00
_cell.angle_gamma   90.00
#
_symmetry.space_group_name_H-M   'P 1'
#
loop_
_entity.id
_entity.type
_entity.pdbx_description
1 polymer ?
#
loop_
_entity_poly.entity_id
_entity_poly.type
_entity_poly.pdbx_seq_one_letter_code
_entity_poly.pdbx_strand_id
1 'polypeptide(L)'
;MTVTLGATKILMQYKDVLNGNIKVIFQPSEENTGGAAKIVAAGGLKNPDVDVIITPHIWHDIPKGKLGLRPGPVMASSDLFTPKVDGVAGHGAWPHMA
;
A
#
# COMPACT_ATOMS: atom_id res chain seq x y z
N MET A 1 5.14 -9.64 -2.41
CA MET A 1 5.83 -10.17 -1.22
C MET A 1 7.07 -10.99 -1.53
N THR A 2 7.01 -12.01 -2.41
CA THR A 2 8.17 -12.89 -2.69
C THR A 2 9.41 -12.16 -3.22
N VAL A 3 9.22 -11.15 -4.08
CA VAL A 3 10.32 -10.29 -4.56
C VAL A 3 11.08 -9.65 -3.41
N THR A 4 10.34 -9.09 -2.43
CA THR A 4 10.94 -8.47 -1.23
C THR A 4 11.70 -9.48 -0.40
N LEU A 5 11.15 -10.68 -0.15
CA LEU A 5 11.86 -11.75 0.57
C LEU A 5 13.14 -12.18 -0.13
N GLY A 6 13.10 -12.33 -1.46
CA GLY A 6 14.28 -12.64 -2.27
C GLY A 6 15.34 -11.55 -2.19
N ALA A 7 14.95 -10.29 -2.31
CA ALA A 7 15.83 -9.14 -2.16
C ALA A 7 16.47 -9.11 -0.76
N THR A 8 15.68 -9.30 0.30
CA THR A 8 16.19 -9.39 1.68
C THR A 8 17.21 -10.50 1.83
N LYS A 9 16.95 -11.68 1.27
CA LYS A 9 17.89 -12.81 1.30
C LYS A 9 19.23 -12.43 0.66
N ILE A 10 19.20 -11.76 -0.50
CA ILE A 10 20.41 -11.30 -1.19
C ILE A 10 21.12 -10.23 -0.34
N LEU A 11 20.41 -9.22 0.16
CA LEU A 11 20.99 -8.15 0.98
C LEU A 11 21.69 -8.69 2.23
N MET A 12 21.11 -9.71 2.87
CA MET A 12 21.73 -10.38 4.02
C MET A 12 23.08 -11.05 3.69
N GLN A 13 23.32 -11.44 2.43
CA GLN A 13 24.62 -11.99 1.99
C GLN A 13 25.71 -10.90 1.90
N TYR A 14 25.31 -9.63 1.79
CA TYR A 14 26.21 -8.48 1.68
C TYR A 14 26.21 -7.60 2.94
N LYS A 15 25.62 -8.06 4.05
CA LYS A 15 25.47 -7.26 5.27
C LYS A 15 26.79 -6.66 5.79
N ASP A 16 27.91 -7.35 5.60
CA ASP A 16 29.21 -6.94 6.14
C ASP A 16 29.88 -5.83 5.33
N VAL A 17 29.42 -5.59 4.09
CA VAL A 17 29.92 -4.52 3.20
C VAL A 17 28.93 -3.37 3.04
N LEU A 18 27.72 -3.51 3.59
CA LEU A 18 26.69 -2.48 3.56
C LEU A 18 26.91 -1.48 4.70
N ASN A 19 26.92 -0.20 4.36
CA ASN A 19 26.99 0.89 5.32
C ASN A 19 25.59 1.41 5.64
N GLY A 20 25.13 1.22 6.87
CA GLY A 20 23.82 1.69 7.35
C GLY A 20 22.85 0.55 7.65
N ASN A 21 21.59 0.92 7.88
CA ASN A 21 20.53 -0.02 8.25
C ASN A 21 19.58 -0.25 7.08
N ILE A 22 19.17 -1.51 6.88
CA ILE A 22 18.09 -1.86 5.96
C ILE A 22 16.89 -2.32 6.78
N LYS A 23 15.78 -1.59 6.68
CA LYS A 23 14.51 -1.98 7.29
C LYS A 23 13.58 -2.55 6.23
N VAL A 24 13.11 -3.78 6.46
CA VAL A 24 12.18 -4.47 5.56
C VAL A 24 10.78 -4.43 6.13
N ILE A 25 9.84 -3.84 5.40
CA ILE A 25 8.45 -3.64 5.85
C ILE A 25 7.52 -4.51 5.00
N PHE A 26 6.79 -5.42 5.66
CA PHE A 26 5.73 -6.21 5.03
C PHE A 26 4.38 -5.60 5.39
N GLN A 27 3.88 -4.71 4.53
CA GLN A 27 2.61 -4.04 4.76
C GLN A 27 1.42 -4.99 4.51
N PRO A 28 0.49 -5.13 5.47
CA PRO A 28 -0.81 -5.76 5.23
C PRO A 28 -1.84 -4.75 4.69
N SER A 29 -2.93 -5.23 4.10
CA SER A 29 -4.13 -4.42 3.81
C SER A 29 -3.84 -3.13 3.03
N GLU A 30 -3.09 -3.23 1.94
CA GLU A 30 -2.86 -2.12 1.02
C GLU A 30 -4.17 -1.73 0.30
N GLU A 31 -4.88 -2.73 -0.24
CA GLU A 31 -6.14 -2.57 -0.99
C GLU A 31 -7.28 -1.86 -0.24
N ASN A 32 -7.32 -1.92 1.10
CA ASN A 32 -8.47 -1.52 1.91
C ASN A 32 -8.18 -0.33 2.84
N THR A 33 -7.42 0.66 2.38
CA THR A 33 -7.08 1.93 3.07
C THR A 33 -6.77 1.76 4.57
N GLY A 34 -5.50 1.60 4.93
CA GLY A 34 -5.08 1.79 6.34
C GLY A 34 -3.88 1.00 6.84
N GLY A 35 -3.38 0.02 6.07
CA GLY A 35 -2.21 -0.77 6.46
C GLY A 35 -0.98 0.10 6.77
N ALA A 36 -0.61 0.97 5.83
CA ALA A 36 0.52 1.88 5.98
C ALA A 36 0.36 2.82 7.19
N ALA A 37 -0.82 3.42 7.36
CA ALA A 37 -1.09 4.34 8.47
C ALA A 37 -0.88 3.66 9.83
N LYS A 38 -1.33 2.40 9.99
CA LYS A 38 -1.11 1.61 11.21
C LYS A 38 0.36 1.34 11.47
N ILE A 39 1.13 1.01 10.42
CA ILE A 39 2.59 0.80 10.54
C ILE A 39 3.29 2.07 10.99
N VAL A 40 2.94 3.21 10.40
CA VAL A 40 3.53 4.51 10.78
C VAL A 40 3.19 4.85 12.22
N ALA A 41 1.92 4.71 12.62
CA ALA A 41 1.47 4.98 13.98
C ALA A 41 2.16 4.07 15.02
N ALA A 42 2.46 2.82 14.67
CA ALA A 42 3.21 1.89 15.50
C ALA A 42 4.73 2.18 15.55
N GLY A 43 5.20 3.27 14.92
CA GLY A 43 6.61 3.61 14.87
C GLY A 43 7.42 2.77 13.89
N GLY A 44 6.80 2.14 12.89
CA GLY A 44 7.48 1.28 11.91
C GLY A 44 8.60 1.99 11.15
N LEU A 45 8.53 3.32 11.00
CA LEU A 45 9.58 4.14 10.38
C LEU A 45 10.60 4.70 11.38
N LYS A 46 10.50 4.34 12.66
CA LYS A 46 11.36 4.77 13.77
C LYS A 46 12.18 3.60 14.31
N ASN A 47 13.28 3.91 14.99
CA ASN A 47 14.17 2.93 15.66
C ASN A 47 14.55 1.70 14.79
N PRO A 48 15.46 1.85 13.80
CA PRO A 48 16.10 3.09 13.38
C PRO A 48 15.16 3.99 12.54
N ASP A 49 15.45 5.29 12.52
CA ASP A 49 14.79 6.22 11.60
C ASP A 49 15.03 5.80 10.14
N VAL A 50 14.00 5.94 9.30
CA VAL A 50 14.05 5.65 7.87
C VAL A 50 14.32 6.93 7.09
N ASP A 51 15.48 7.01 6.44
CA ASP A 51 15.86 8.17 5.59
C ASP A 51 15.21 8.10 4.20
N VAL A 52 15.09 6.89 3.65
CA VAL A 52 14.57 6.64 2.29
C VAL A 52 13.73 5.36 2.30
N ILE A 53 12.59 5.40 1.62
CA ILE A 53 11.74 4.22 1.38
C ILE A 53 11.67 3.91 -0.11
N ILE A 54 11.79 2.63 -0.46
CA ILE A 54 11.68 2.14 -1.84
C ILE A 54 10.61 1.07 -1.86
N THR A 55 9.68 1.14 -2.81
CA THR A 55 8.62 0.15 -2.96
C THR A 55 8.37 -0.13 -4.45
N PRO A 56 8.58 -1.37 -4.92
CA PRO A 56 8.24 -1.75 -6.28
C PRO A 56 6.76 -2.13 -6.38
N HIS A 57 6.16 -1.85 -7.53
CA HIS A 57 4.86 -2.38 -7.94
C HIS A 57 4.99 -2.97 -9.34
N ILE A 58 4.29 -4.07 -9.63
CA ILE A 58 4.24 -4.62 -10.99
C ILE A 58 3.18 -3.85 -11.77
N TRP A 59 3.51 -3.35 -12.95
CA TRP A 59 2.60 -2.56 -13.78
C TRP A 59 2.56 -3.14 -15.19
N HIS A 60 1.37 -3.58 -15.65
CA HIS A 60 1.25 -4.31 -16.92
C HIS A 60 1.53 -3.44 -18.15
N ASP A 61 1.31 -2.12 -18.07
CA ASP A 61 1.54 -1.19 -19.18
C ASP A 61 3.02 -0.85 -19.38
N ILE A 62 3.90 -1.23 -18.44
CA ILE A 62 5.34 -1.00 -18.56
C ILE A 62 5.95 -2.21 -19.28
N PRO A 63 6.67 -2.02 -20.40
CA PRO A 63 7.30 -3.13 -21.11
C PRO A 63 8.24 -3.95 -20.23
N LYS A 64 8.27 -5.26 -20.45
CA LYS A 64 9.15 -6.19 -19.73
C LYS A 64 10.61 -5.71 -19.76
N GLY A 65 11.25 -5.75 -18.60
CA GLY A 65 12.66 -5.34 -18.44
C GLY A 65 12.86 -3.83 -18.38
N LYS A 66 11.79 -3.04 -18.27
CA LYS A 66 11.84 -1.60 -18.04
C LYS A 66 11.35 -1.26 -16.63
N LEU A 67 11.81 -0.12 -16.13
CA LEU A 67 11.35 0.49 -14.88
C LEU A 67 10.68 1.83 -15.22
N GLY A 68 9.48 2.04 -14.70
CA GLY A 68 8.82 3.35 -14.74
C GLY A 68 9.18 4.14 -13.49
N LEU A 69 9.75 5.33 -13.67
CA LEU A 69 10.12 6.24 -12.60
C LEU A 69 9.65 7.65 -12.96
N ARG A 70 9.12 8.38 -11.98
CA ARG A 70 8.68 9.77 -12.15
C ARG A 70 8.99 10.55 -10.88
N PRO A 71 9.59 11.76 -10.97
CA PRO A 71 9.73 12.64 -9.83
C PRO A 71 8.38 13.29 -9.46
N GLY A 72 8.17 13.54 -8.17
CA GLY A 72 6.95 14.14 -7.65
C GLY A 72 5.79 13.15 -7.52
N PRO A 73 4.53 13.62 -7.53
CA PRO A 73 3.35 12.76 -7.37
C PRO A 73 3.19 11.75 -8.51
N VAL A 74 2.97 10.48 -8.16
CA VAL A 74 2.82 9.37 -9.11
C VAL A 74 1.38 8.83 -9.15
N MET A 75 0.68 8.85 -8.02
CA MET A 75 -0.68 8.30 -7.86
C MET A 75 -1.65 9.39 -7.36
N ALA A 76 -2.94 9.19 -7.62
CA ALA A 76 -4.00 10.02 -7.04
C ALA A 76 -4.28 9.62 -5.57
N SER A 77 -4.79 10.57 -4.77
CA SER A 77 -5.39 10.24 -3.47
C SER A 77 -6.72 9.52 -3.69
N SER A 78 -7.06 8.57 -2.82
CA SER A 78 -8.34 7.86 -2.82
C SER A 78 -8.91 7.84 -1.40
N ASP A 79 -10.25 7.84 -1.33
CA ASP A 79 -11.01 7.68 -0.10
C ASP A 79 -12.12 6.64 -0.35
N LEU A 80 -12.47 5.91 0.69
CA LEU A 80 -13.59 4.96 0.67
C LEU A 80 -14.75 5.52 1.48
N PHE A 81 -15.93 5.51 0.90
CA PHE A 81 -17.18 5.83 1.59
C PHE A 81 -18.26 4.84 1.21
N THR A 82 -19.16 4.59 2.14
CA THR A 82 -20.32 3.69 1.92
C THR A 82 -21.59 4.53 2.06
N PRO A 83 -22.32 4.79 0.97
CA PRO A 83 -23.60 5.48 1.07
C PRO A 83 -24.64 4.55 1.73
N LYS A 84 -25.40 5.11 2.67
CA LYS A 84 -26.56 4.47 3.25
C LYS A 84 -27.81 5.19 2.74
N VAL A 85 -28.70 4.46 2.09
CA VAL A 85 -29.99 4.98 1.63
C VAL A 85 -31.07 4.41 2.54
N ASP A 86 -31.68 5.28 3.33
CA ASP A 86 -32.80 4.95 4.19
C ASP A 86 -34.10 5.34 3.46
N GLY A 87 -34.91 4.33 3.10
CA GLY A 87 -36.22 4.50 2.47
C GLY A 87 -37.36 4.13 3.41
N VAL A 88 -38.59 4.31 2.93
CA VAL A 88 -39.80 3.85 3.63
C VAL A 88 -40.28 2.54 2.99
N ALA A 89 -40.63 1.56 3.81
CA ALA A 89 -41.15 0.29 3.32
C ALA A 89 -42.63 0.43 2.92
N GLY A 90 -43.02 -0.15 1.78
CA GLY A 90 -44.40 -0.13 1.29
C GLY A 90 -44.81 -1.44 0.63
N HIS A 91 -46.11 -1.59 0.36
CA HIS A 91 -46.63 -2.75 -0.35
C HIS A 91 -46.18 -2.71 -1.81
N GLY A 92 -45.63 -3.82 -2.35
CA GLY A 92 -45.07 -3.85 -3.71
C GLY A 92 -46.06 -3.47 -4.83
N ALA A 93 -47.36 -3.65 -4.60
CA ALA A 93 -48.40 -3.22 -5.54
C ALA A 93 -48.80 -1.73 -5.41
N TRP A 94 -48.43 -1.03 -4.32
CA TRP A 94 -48.81 0.36 -4.03
C TRP A 94 -47.59 1.24 -3.70
N PRO A 95 -46.65 1.43 -4.64
CA PRO A 95 -45.41 2.16 -4.38
C PRO A 95 -45.62 3.65 -4.06
N HIS A 96 -46.73 4.25 -4.50
CA HIS A 96 -47.07 5.65 -4.21
C HIS A 96 -47.56 5.89 -2.77
N MET A 97 -47.75 4.82 -2.00
CA MET A 97 -48.20 4.87 -0.60
C MET A 97 -47.06 4.62 0.40
N ALA A 98 -45.84 4.36 -0.11
CA ALA A 98 -44.63 4.21 0.71
C ALA A 98 -44.14 5.57 1.19
#